data_AF-A0A835WD61-F1
#
_entry.id   AF-A0A835WD61-F1
#
_cell.length_a   1.000
_cell.length_b   1.000
_cell.length_c   1.000
_cell.angle_alpha   90.00
_cell.angle_beta   90.00
_cell.angle_gamma   90.00
#
_symmetry.space_group_name_H-M   'P 1'
#
loop_
_entity.id
_entity.type
_entity.pdbx_description
1 polymer ?
#
loop_
_entity_poly.entity_id
_entity_poly.type
_entity_poly.pdbx_seq_one_letter_code
_entity_poly.pdbx_strand_id
1 'polypeptide(L)'
;MPASFSLGRAETHAQNAGQEKTGSKRRVRRVQVELTELQDLLQKKTEELRAAQEESVRLRQKLKLLETVLPVREQQIRILQGQVQADTAATVGCRSGNLAPPRLTIKELTPSDSDASSSLELALSPVGGVTTPCASVDGGRPLLEAAPSDAAASSGRCNKDVSLSGHGKLFLVPTLFPPPGLASKAPDSADAVLQRFLGLWNKTMREAALLLTAHDARPHDPRPAMKLAALRDSTIPLCRAMRVDHPGLLLDVCRLNLETGQPEDPPPDHWVAVASGLKLSESQKAECLGALRLYRERVCPALQERKSLAHQMSAALGEQSAAAPGLLRGGPGASGGAGGAGGAGSAGPRPDVVLELNQVADSLHRNVTAEGQALEVVKDFLSNGVFDVVQMHRCSVLSHPWFPDVLSVLAALEGLETQRTKAASA
;
A
#
# COMPACT_ATOMS: atom_id res chain seq x y z
N MET A 1 -10.58 -11.02 48.99
CA MET A 1 -10.65 -12.20 49.87
C MET A 1 -9.43 -13.08 49.60
N PRO A 2 -8.28 -12.90 50.29
CA PRO A 2 -7.13 -13.77 50.13
C PRO A 2 -7.20 -14.92 51.15
N ALA A 3 -7.09 -16.16 50.67
CA ALA A 3 -7.05 -17.36 51.51
C ALA A 3 -5.63 -17.58 52.04
N SER A 4 -5.47 -17.39 53.34
CA SER A 4 -4.27 -17.67 54.13
C SER A 4 -4.13 -19.17 54.40
N PHE A 5 -3.09 -19.80 53.85
CA PHE A 5 -2.72 -21.19 54.14
C PHE A 5 -1.66 -21.22 55.25
N SER A 6 -2.05 -21.72 56.43
CA SER A 6 -1.16 -22.02 57.56
C SER A 6 -0.66 -23.45 57.47
N LEU A 7 0.65 -23.64 57.31
CA LEU A 7 1.28 -24.97 57.33
C LEU A 7 1.87 -25.26 58.71
N GLY A 8 1.42 -26.37 59.28
CA GLY A 8 1.76 -26.87 60.60
C GLY A 8 3.22 -27.31 60.71
N ARG A 9 3.79 -26.97 61.87
CA ARG A 9 5.12 -27.35 62.33
C ARG A 9 5.00 -28.72 63.03
N ALA A 10 5.68 -29.74 62.50
CA ALA A 10 5.91 -31.00 63.19
C ALA A 10 7.42 -31.22 63.30
N GLU A 11 7.94 -31.04 64.51
CA GLU A 11 9.29 -31.44 64.91
C GLU A 11 9.22 -32.85 65.48
N THR A 12 10.05 -33.78 65.02
CA THR A 12 10.63 -34.82 65.87
C THR A 12 12.00 -35.29 65.36
N HIS A 13 12.88 -35.48 66.34
CA HIS A 13 14.25 -35.96 66.30
C HIS A 13 14.43 -37.35 65.67
N ALA A 14 15.59 -37.59 65.05
CA ALA A 14 16.71 -38.33 65.66
C ALA A 14 17.64 -38.98 64.61
N GLN A 15 18.89 -38.54 64.63
CA GLN A 15 20.12 -39.33 64.57
C GLN A 15 20.11 -40.63 63.72
N ASN A 16 20.68 -40.53 62.52
CA ASN A 16 21.57 -41.59 62.05
C ASN A 16 22.73 -40.99 61.22
N ALA A 17 23.93 -41.08 61.79
CA ALA A 17 25.21 -40.94 61.11
C ALA A 17 25.42 -42.21 60.26
N GLY A 18 26.06 -42.21 59.10
CA GLY A 18 26.75 -41.17 58.37
C GLY A 18 27.55 -41.86 57.29
N GLN A 19 27.08 -41.88 56.05
CA GLN A 19 27.90 -42.30 54.89
C GLN A 19 27.24 -42.03 53.52
N GLU A 20 26.55 -40.90 53.30
CA GLU A 20 25.96 -40.58 51.97
C GLU A 20 26.04 -39.10 51.55
N LYS A 21 27.03 -38.33 52.04
CA LYS A 21 27.06 -36.86 51.82
C LYS A 21 27.64 -36.38 50.47
N THR A 22 28.06 -37.28 49.58
CA THR A 22 28.63 -36.91 48.26
C THR A 22 27.62 -36.94 47.10
N GLY A 23 26.44 -37.56 47.29
CA GLY A 23 25.41 -37.66 46.24
C GLY A 23 24.51 -36.42 46.07
N SER A 24 24.34 -35.61 47.12
CA SER A 24 23.38 -34.49 47.14
C SER A 24 23.80 -33.33 46.21
N LYS A 25 25.10 -32.98 46.16
CA LYS A 25 25.61 -31.90 45.30
C LYS A 25 25.41 -32.17 43.80
N ARG A 26 25.47 -33.44 43.39
CA ARG A 26 25.21 -33.83 41.99
C ARG A 26 23.74 -33.70 41.62
N ARG A 27 22.82 -34.02 42.54
CA ARG A 27 21.38 -33.82 42.32
C ARG A 27 21.01 -32.35 42.19
N VAL A 28 21.55 -31.49 43.07
CA VAL A 28 21.28 -30.03 42.99
C VAL A 28 21.77 -29.45 41.67
N ARG A 29 22.95 -29.85 41.18
CA ARG A 29 23.45 -29.39 39.87
C ARG A 29 22.58 -29.86 38.71
N ARG A 30 22.08 -31.10 38.74
CA ARG A 30 21.15 -31.60 37.71
C ARG A 30 19.84 -30.81 37.70
N VAL A 31 19.25 -30.61 38.88
CA VAL A 31 18.03 -29.80 39.02
C VAL A 31 18.27 -28.36 38.55
N GLN A 32 19.45 -27.79 38.83
CA GLN A 32 19.79 -26.45 38.37
C GLN A 32 19.91 -26.36 36.85
N VAL A 33 20.53 -27.37 36.21
CA VAL A 33 20.62 -27.44 34.74
C VAL A 33 19.24 -27.64 34.12
N GLU A 34 18.42 -28.53 34.66
CA GLU A 34 17.03 -28.75 34.22
C GLU A 34 16.19 -27.48 34.37
N LEU A 35 16.38 -26.72 35.45
CA LEU A 35 15.67 -25.45 35.67
C LEU A 35 16.10 -24.40 34.64
N THR A 36 17.40 -24.29 34.32
CA THR A 36 17.87 -23.38 33.27
C THR A 36 17.35 -23.79 31.88
N GLU A 37 17.34 -25.09 31.56
CA GLU A 37 16.81 -25.59 30.29
C GLU A 37 15.30 -25.32 30.16
N LEU A 38 14.54 -25.52 31.24
CA LEU A 38 13.11 -25.19 31.27
C LEU A 38 12.85 -23.69 31.18
N GLN A 39 13.71 -22.87 31.76
CA GLN A 39 13.63 -21.41 31.67
C GLN A 39 13.90 -20.93 30.23
N ASP A 40 14.92 -21.46 29.57
CA ASP A 40 15.22 -21.17 28.16
C ASP A 40 14.09 -21.63 27.24
N LEU A 41 13.50 -22.80 27.50
CA LEU A 41 12.38 -23.33 26.73
C LEU A 41 11.12 -22.47 26.92
N LEU A 42 10.85 -22.00 28.14
CA LEU A 42 9.76 -21.08 28.42
C LEU A 42 9.96 -19.76 27.67
N GLN A 43 11.17 -19.19 27.72
CA GLN A 43 11.48 -17.95 27.00
C GLN A 43 11.28 -18.13 25.49
N LYS A 44 11.83 -19.19 24.90
CA LYS A 44 11.63 -19.51 23.48
C LYS A 44 10.14 -19.64 23.13
N LYS A 45 9.35 -20.32 23.97
CA LYS A 45 7.89 -20.47 23.74
C LYS A 45 7.14 -19.15 23.86
N THR A 46 7.58 -18.23 24.73
CA THR A 46 6.98 -16.90 24.81
C THR A 46 7.28 -16.04 23.58
N GLU A 47 8.50 -16.15 23.02
CA GLU A 47 8.88 -15.48 21.78
C GLU A 47 8.10 -16.04 20.58
N GLU A 48 7.98 -17.37 20.47
CA GLU A 48 7.15 -18.03 19.44
C GLU A 48 5.68 -17.61 19.52
N LEU A 49 5.10 -17.55 20.72
CA LEU A 49 3.71 -17.12 20.94
C LEU A 49 3.53 -15.65 20.55
N ARG A 50 4.48 -14.78 20.88
CA ARG A 50 4.47 -13.37 20.49
C ARG A 50 4.49 -13.21 18.97
N ALA A 51 5.38 -13.92 18.28
CA ALA A 51 5.45 -13.91 16.81
C ALA A 51 4.14 -14.40 16.18
N ALA A 52 3.55 -15.47 16.71
CA ALA A 52 2.26 -15.99 16.24
C ALA A 52 1.10 -14.99 16.48
N GLN A 53 1.12 -14.25 17.58
CA GLN A 53 0.13 -13.20 17.85
C GLN A 53 0.27 -12.03 16.87
N GLU A 54 1.49 -11.59 16.59
CA GLU A 54 1.78 -10.54 15.60
C GLU A 54 1.31 -10.96 14.20
N GLU A 55 1.57 -12.21 13.80
CA GLU A 55 1.08 -12.74 12.53
C GLU A 55 -0.45 -12.85 12.50
N SER A 56 -1.08 -13.30 13.58
CA SER A 56 -2.55 -13.36 13.68
C SER A 56 -3.19 -11.98 13.52
N VAL A 57 -2.60 -10.93 14.09
CA VAL A 57 -3.07 -9.54 13.91
C VAL A 57 -2.90 -9.10 12.46
N ARG A 58 -1.74 -9.37 11.84
CA ARG A 58 -1.48 -9.08 10.42
C ARG A 58 -2.50 -9.76 9.50
N LEU A 59 -2.77 -11.05 9.71
CA LEU A 59 -3.74 -11.80 8.91
C LEU A 59 -5.17 -11.28 9.09
N ARG A 60 -5.56 -10.90 10.32
CA ARG A 60 -6.87 -10.27 10.57
C ARG A 60 -7.01 -8.93 9.86
N GLN A 61 -5.98 -8.10 9.85
CA GLN A 61 -5.98 -6.85 9.09
C GLN A 61 -6.10 -7.09 7.58
N LYS A 62 -5.38 -8.08 7.03
CA LYS A 62 -5.47 -8.48 5.62
C LYS A 62 -6.87 -9.01 5.27
N LEU A 63 -7.47 -9.80 6.15
CA LEU A 63 -8.82 -10.33 5.99
C LEU A 63 -9.86 -9.20 5.99
N LYS A 64 -9.79 -8.26 6.95
CA LYS A 64 -10.65 -7.06 7.00
C LYS A 64 -10.55 -6.24 5.71
N LEU A 65 -9.36 -6.10 5.14
CA LEU A 65 -9.18 -5.41 3.85
C LEU A 65 -9.83 -6.20 2.69
N LEU A 66 -9.64 -7.51 2.63
CA LEU A 66 -10.29 -8.33 1.60
C LEU A 66 -11.82 -8.28 1.70
N GLU A 67 -12.37 -8.31 2.90
CA GLU A 67 -13.82 -8.14 3.15
C GLU A 67 -14.35 -6.80 2.63
N THR A 68 -13.55 -5.73 2.69
CA THR A 68 -13.94 -4.43 2.13
C THR A 68 -13.80 -4.35 0.59
N VAL A 69 -12.82 -5.05 0.01
CA VAL A 69 -12.51 -4.97 -1.43
C VAL A 69 -13.35 -5.94 -2.27
N LEU A 70 -13.71 -7.10 -1.73
CA LEU A 70 -14.49 -8.14 -2.44
C LEU A 70 -15.83 -7.60 -2.98
N PRO A 71 -16.67 -6.90 -2.20
CA PRO A 71 -17.93 -6.36 -2.71
C PRO A 71 -17.75 -5.39 -3.88
N VAL A 72 -16.67 -4.59 -3.85
CA VAL A 72 -16.34 -3.64 -4.92
C VAL A 72 -15.97 -4.38 -6.21
N ARG A 73 -15.15 -5.43 -6.11
CA ARG A 73 -14.79 -6.27 -7.28
C ARG A 73 -15.98 -7.04 -7.84
N GLU A 74 -16.84 -7.59 -6.97
CA GLU A 74 -18.07 -8.25 -7.41
C GLU A 74 -18.99 -7.29 -8.17
N GLN A 75 -19.13 -6.05 -7.70
CA GLN A 75 -19.91 -5.03 -8.38
C GLN A 75 -19.30 -4.67 -9.74
N GLN A 76 -17.97 -4.55 -9.85
CA GLN A 76 -17.28 -4.33 -11.12
C GLN A 76 -17.53 -5.47 -12.12
N ILE A 77 -17.46 -6.73 -11.67
CA ILE A 77 -17.75 -7.90 -12.49
C ILE A 77 -19.18 -7.86 -13.01
N ARG A 78 -20.16 -7.50 -12.17
CA ARG A 78 -21.57 -7.38 -12.60
C ARG A 78 -21.75 -6.29 -13.67
N ILE A 79 -21.07 -5.15 -13.54
CA ILE A 79 -21.14 -4.07 -14.56
C ILE A 79 -20.57 -4.55 -15.90
N LEU A 80 -19.39 -5.18 -15.87
CA LEU A 80 -18.75 -5.71 -17.08
C LEU A 80 -19.60 -6.82 -17.73
N GLN A 81 -20.17 -7.73 -16.93
CA GLN A 81 -21.09 -8.76 -17.43
C GLN A 81 -22.35 -8.14 -18.07
N GLY A 82 -22.89 -7.07 -17.49
CA GLY A 82 -24.01 -6.32 -18.07
C GLY A 82 -23.66 -5.67 -19.42
N GLN A 83 -22.45 -5.12 -19.56
CA GLN A 83 -21.98 -4.54 -20.83
C GLN A 83 -21.81 -5.61 -21.91
N VAL A 84 -21.17 -6.75 -21.59
CA VAL A 84 -21.00 -7.85 -22.55
C VAL A 84 -22.35 -8.39 -23.02
N GLN A 85 -23.35 -8.50 -22.13
CA GLN A 85 -24.71 -8.91 -22.51
C GLN A 85 -25.40 -7.88 -23.41
N ALA A 86 -25.24 -6.58 -23.13
CA ALA A 86 -25.80 -5.51 -23.96
C ALA A 86 -25.18 -5.47 -25.37
N ASP A 87 -23.85 -5.62 -25.47
CA ASP A 87 -23.14 -5.64 -26.75
C ASP A 87 -23.51 -6.89 -27.59
N THR A 88 -23.68 -8.04 -26.91
CA THR A 88 -24.13 -9.27 -27.57
C THR A 88 -25.57 -9.12 -28.09
N ALA A 89 -26.46 -8.51 -27.31
CA ALA A 89 -27.84 -8.25 -27.73
C ALA A 89 -27.93 -7.27 -28.91
N ALA A 90 -27.13 -6.20 -28.89
CA ALA A 90 -27.05 -5.24 -29.99
C ALA A 90 -26.52 -5.87 -31.29
N THR A 91 -25.55 -6.80 -31.18
CA THR A 91 -24.97 -7.48 -32.35
C THR A 91 -25.95 -8.48 -32.99
N VAL A 92 -26.81 -9.13 -32.20
CA VAL A 92 -27.81 -10.10 -32.71
C VAL A 92 -29.02 -9.39 -33.34
N GLY A 93 -29.36 -8.17 -32.90
CA GLY A 93 -30.52 -7.41 -33.40
C GLY A 93 -30.37 -6.83 -34.82
N CYS A 94 -29.16 -6.71 -35.37
CA CYS A 94 -28.92 -6.11 -36.68
C CYS A 94 -28.61 -7.12 -37.81
N ARG A 95 -28.71 -8.42 -37.57
CA ARG A 95 -28.52 -9.47 -38.60
C ARG A 95 -29.86 -10.07 -39.04
N SER A 96 -30.69 -9.25 -39.69
CA SER A 96 -31.72 -9.75 -40.61
C SER A 96 -31.43 -9.22 -42.00
N GLY A 97 -30.45 -9.85 -42.65
CA GLY A 97 -30.00 -9.53 -44.00
C GLY A 97 -29.01 -10.59 -44.47
N ASN A 98 -29.53 -11.59 -45.16
CA ASN A 98 -28.79 -12.67 -45.82
C ASN A 98 -27.57 -12.13 -46.57
N LEU A 99 -26.36 -12.47 -46.12
CA LEU A 99 -25.18 -12.67 -46.96
C LEU A 99 -24.14 -13.41 -46.13
N ALA A 100 -23.73 -14.58 -46.65
CA ALA A 100 -22.84 -15.52 -46.01
C ALA A 100 -21.48 -14.87 -45.65
N PRO A 101 -20.96 -15.06 -44.41
CA PRO A 101 -19.63 -14.59 -44.08
C PRO A 101 -18.55 -15.53 -44.65
N PRO A 102 -17.41 -15.00 -45.12
CA PRO A 102 -16.30 -15.82 -45.57
C PRO A 102 -15.68 -16.58 -44.39
N ARG A 103 -15.59 -17.90 -44.56
CA ARG A 103 -15.03 -18.86 -43.62
C ARG A 103 -13.50 -18.70 -43.58
N LEU A 104 -12.97 -17.96 -42.61
CA LEU A 104 -11.53 -17.95 -42.34
C LEU A 104 -11.16 -19.21 -41.55
N THR A 105 -10.54 -20.15 -42.24
CA THR A 105 -9.87 -21.32 -41.65
C THR A 105 -8.63 -20.86 -40.88
N ILE A 106 -8.74 -20.79 -39.56
CA ILE A 106 -7.59 -20.67 -38.66
C ILE A 106 -6.95 -22.07 -38.57
N LYS A 107 -5.72 -22.19 -39.08
CA LYS A 107 -4.87 -23.36 -38.91
C LYS A 107 -4.47 -23.46 -37.43
N GLU A 108 -4.85 -24.55 -36.79
CA GLU A 108 -4.33 -24.95 -35.47
C GLU A 108 -2.80 -24.98 -35.52
N LEU A 109 -2.17 -24.16 -34.68
CA LEU A 109 -0.77 -24.33 -34.30
C LEU A 109 -0.75 -25.17 -33.03
N THR A 110 -0.16 -26.35 -33.16
CA THR A 110 0.15 -27.28 -32.08
C THR A 110 1.05 -26.64 -31.03
N PRO A 111 0.92 -27.02 -29.74
CA PRO A 111 1.86 -26.59 -28.71
C PRO A 111 3.24 -27.21 -28.96
N SER A 112 4.23 -26.36 -29.16
CA SER A 112 5.64 -26.76 -29.26
C SER A 112 6.21 -26.79 -27.85
N ASP A 113 6.36 -27.99 -27.31
CA ASP A 113 7.22 -28.26 -26.17
C ASP A 113 8.67 -27.96 -26.56
N SER A 114 9.32 -27.12 -25.76
CA SER A 114 10.78 -26.99 -25.77
C SER A 114 11.25 -26.67 -24.36
N ASP A 115 11.55 -27.75 -23.65
CA ASP A 115 12.60 -27.81 -22.65
C ASP A 115 13.91 -27.22 -23.21
N ALA A 116 14.52 -26.30 -22.47
CA ALA A 116 15.95 -26.09 -22.52
C ALA A 116 16.44 -25.39 -21.24
N SER A 117 16.97 -26.21 -20.34
CA SER A 117 17.94 -25.84 -19.32
C SER A 117 19.07 -24.96 -19.85
N SER A 118 19.40 -23.90 -19.11
CA SER A 118 20.79 -23.45 -18.81
C SER A 118 20.63 -22.40 -17.68
N SER A 119 21.08 -22.58 -16.44
CA SER A 119 22.35 -23.08 -15.90
C SER A 119 23.56 -22.42 -16.55
N LEU A 120 23.89 -21.22 -16.06
CA LEU A 120 25.24 -20.70 -16.03
C LEU A 120 25.46 -20.01 -14.68
N GLU A 121 26.08 -20.75 -13.78
CA GLU A 121 26.93 -20.20 -12.73
C GLU A 121 28.02 -19.34 -13.38
N LEU A 122 28.19 -18.11 -12.91
CA LEU A 122 29.50 -17.46 -12.91
C LEU A 122 29.70 -16.79 -11.55
N ALA A 123 30.42 -17.52 -10.71
CA ALA A 123 31.04 -17.03 -9.50
C ALA A 123 32.25 -16.16 -9.86
N LEU A 124 32.28 -14.90 -9.42
CA LEU A 124 33.49 -14.18 -9.05
C LEU A 124 33.20 -13.27 -7.85
N SER A 125 33.85 -13.57 -6.73
CA SER A 125 33.91 -12.83 -5.46
C SER A 125 34.97 -11.70 -5.52
N PRO A 126 35.33 -11.02 -4.41
CA PRO A 126 34.56 -9.97 -3.72
C PRO A 126 35.40 -8.68 -3.50
N VAL A 127 34.75 -7.53 -3.26
CA VAL A 127 35.37 -6.39 -2.55
C VAL A 127 34.43 -5.97 -1.42
N GLY A 128 35.03 -5.83 -0.25
CA GLY A 128 34.36 -5.89 1.05
C GLY A 128 33.52 -4.68 1.44
N GLY A 129 32.63 -4.90 2.41
CA GLY A 129 32.23 -3.85 3.33
C GLY A 129 30.80 -3.94 3.86
N VAL A 130 30.66 -4.44 5.09
CA VAL A 130 29.53 -4.25 6.03
C VAL A 130 28.32 -5.17 5.82
N THR A 131 28.35 -6.27 6.59
CA THR A 131 27.29 -7.24 6.78
C THR A 131 26.26 -6.77 7.82
N THR A 132 24.99 -7.04 7.56
CA THR A 132 23.95 -7.21 8.59
C THR A 132 23.16 -8.47 8.21
N PRO A 133 22.98 -9.46 9.11
CA PRO A 133 22.59 -10.80 8.69
C PRO A 133 21.06 -10.96 8.60
N CYS A 134 20.57 -11.42 7.45
CA CYS A 134 19.29 -12.12 7.35
C CYS A 134 19.58 -13.62 7.37
N ALA A 135 19.21 -14.28 8.48
CA ALA A 135 19.28 -15.72 8.59
C ALA A 135 18.19 -16.36 7.70
N SER A 136 18.66 -17.09 6.70
CA SER A 136 17.87 -18.06 5.93
C SER A 136 17.79 -19.34 6.75
N VAL A 137 16.58 -19.79 7.09
CA VAL A 137 16.33 -21.14 7.60
C VAL A 137 15.50 -21.87 6.57
N ASP A 138 16.20 -22.76 5.88
CA ASP A 138 15.68 -23.85 5.09
C ASP A 138 15.10 -24.91 6.04
N GLY A 139 13.92 -25.47 5.73
CA GLY A 139 13.33 -26.47 6.61
C GLY A 139 11.92 -26.92 6.24
N GLY A 140 11.85 -27.96 5.41
CA GLY A 140 11.00 -29.12 5.68
C GLY A 140 9.48 -28.96 5.51
N ARG A 141 8.97 -29.51 4.39
CA ARG A 141 7.60 -30.05 4.31
C ARG A 141 7.37 -31.06 5.45
N PRO A 142 6.13 -31.12 5.97
CA PRO A 142 5.49 -32.44 5.98
C PRO A 142 4.03 -32.45 5.52
N LEU A 143 3.74 -33.60 4.89
CA LEU A 143 2.47 -34.31 4.77
C LEU A 143 1.34 -33.82 5.72
N LEU A 144 0.18 -33.50 5.15
CA LEU A 144 -1.08 -33.43 5.89
C LEU A 144 -1.83 -34.76 5.73
N GLU A 145 -1.89 -35.48 6.84
CA GLU A 145 -2.72 -36.65 7.10
C GLU A 145 -4.12 -36.18 7.55
N ALA A 146 -5.16 -36.80 7.01
CA ALA A 146 -6.55 -36.49 7.32
C ALA A 146 -7.04 -37.35 8.49
N ALA A 147 -7.71 -36.72 9.47
CA ALA A 147 -8.50 -37.42 10.49
C ALA A 147 -9.65 -36.53 11.00
N PRO A 148 -10.72 -37.14 11.53
CA PRO A 148 -12.10 -36.67 11.39
C PRO A 148 -12.57 -35.82 12.58
N SER A 149 -13.65 -35.07 12.38
CA SER A 149 -14.40 -34.49 13.49
C SER A 149 -15.89 -34.75 13.32
N ASP A 150 -16.38 -35.68 14.15
CA ASP A 150 -17.79 -35.96 14.37
C ASP A 150 -18.47 -34.88 15.21
N ALA A 151 -19.72 -34.63 14.81
CA ALA A 151 -20.91 -34.23 15.56
C ALA A 151 -20.79 -33.61 16.98
N ALA A 152 -21.47 -32.47 17.17
CA ALA A 152 -22.62 -32.40 18.09
C ALA A 152 -23.42 -31.10 17.94
N ALA A 153 -24.73 -31.26 18.09
CA ALA A 153 -25.79 -30.30 17.83
C ALA A 153 -25.96 -29.21 18.92
N SER A 154 -26.52 -28.07 18.53
CA SER A 154 -27.45 -27.32 19.37
C SER A 154 -28.35 -26.38 18.54
N SER A 155 -29.64 -26.71 18.53
CA SER A 155 -30.84 -25.84 18.52
C SER A 155 -30.65 -24.38 18.08
N GLY A 156 -31.31 -23.86 17.04
CA GLY A 156 -32.74 -23.94 16.79
C GLY A 156 -33.49 -22.78 17.44
N ARG A 157 -33.73 -21.68 16.71
CA ARG A 157 -35.04 -20.98 16.61
C ARG A 157 -34.99 -19.74 15.71
N CYS A 158 -36.18 -19.44 15.22
CA CYS A 158 -36.55 -18.72 14.02
C CYS A 158 -36.98 -17.26 14.27
N ASN A 159 -36.83 -16.48 13.19
CA ASN A 159 -37.56 -15.29 12.75
C ASN A 159 -37.89 -14.16 13.74
N LYS A 160 -37.45 -12.95 13.38
CA LYS A 160 -38.38 -11.86 13.07
C LYS A 160 -37.72 -10.75 12.25
N ASP A 161 -38.50 -10.30 11.28
CA ASP A 161 -38.28 -9.20 10.36
C ASP A 161 -37.90 -7.89 11.06
N VAL A 162 -36.87 -7.22 10.54
CA VAL A 162 -36.74 -5.77 10.64
C VAL A 162 -36.40 -5.24 9.25
N SER A 163 -37.47 -4.85 8.56
CA SER A 163 -37.42 -3.92 7.44
C SER A 163 -37.10 -2.53 7.98
N LEU A 164 -35.95 -1.96 7.59
CA LEU A 164 -35.66 -0.54 7.73
C LEU A 164 -34.89 -0.05 6.49
N SER A 165 -35.68 0.38 5.52
CA SER A 165 -35.54 1.58 4.69
C SER A 165 -34.16 2.27 4.63
N GLY A 166 -33.55 2.20 3.44
CA GLY A 166 -33.16 3.40 2.71
C GLY A 166 -31.89 4.16 3.13
N HIS A 167 -30.70 3.61 2.86
CA HIS A 167 -29.51 4.42 2.57
C HIS A 167 -28.81 3.84 1.33
N GLY A 168 -28.97 4.52 0.19
CA GLY A 168 -28.26 4.22 -1.05
C GLY A 168 -26.77 4.45 -0.89
N LYS A 169 -26.03 3.37 -0.59
CA LYS A 169 -24.58 3.32 -0.72
C LYS A 169 -24.21 3.27 -2.20
N LEU A 170 -24.10 4.45 -2.82
CA LEU A 170 -23.49 4.61 -4.13
C LEU A 170 -21.97 4.44 -4.00
N PHE A 171 -21.50 3.20 -4.12
CA PHE A 171 -20.10 2.93 -4.41
C PHE A 171 -19.90 3.09 -5.92
N LEU A 172 -19.27 4.20 -6.30
CA LEU A 172 -18.87 4.49 -7.67
C LEU A 172 -17.56 3.75 -7.95
N VAL A 173 -17.66 2.70 -8.76
CA VAL A 173 -16.56 2.18 -9.57
C VAL A 173 -16.08 3.31 -10.49
N PRO A 174 -14.77 3.58 -10.60
CA PRO A 174 -14.24 4.41 -11.68
C PRO A 174 -14.52 3.69 -13.00
N THR A 175 -15.61 4.06 -13.67
CA THR A 175 -15.78 3.74 -15.07
C THR A 175 -14.89 4.72 -15.82
N LEU A 176 -13.78 4.22 -16.36
CA LEU A 176 -12.77 5.01 -17.10
C LEU A 176 -13.29 5.63 -18.40
N PHE A 177 -14.59 5.51 -18.70
CA PHE A 177 -15.21 6.04 -19.90
C PHE A 177 -16.60 6.60 -19.58
N PRO A 178 -16.87 7.89 -19.82
CA PRO A 178 -18.22 8.42 -19.75
C PRO A 178 -19.09 7.78 -20.85
N PRO A 179 -20.39 7.51 -20.58
CA PRO A 179 -21.30 6.99 -21.59
C PRO A 179 -21.39 7.96 -22.78
N PRO A 180 -21.34 7.45 -24.02
CA PRO A 180 -21.42 8.28 -25.22
C PRO A 180 -22.82 8.92 -25.30
N GLY A 181 -22.90 10.25 -25.23
CA GLY A 181 -24.16 10.99 -25.47
C GLY A 181 -24.39 12.24 -24.62
N LEU A 182 -23.60 12.51 -23.58
CA LEU A 182 -23.66 13.79 -22.88
C LEU A 182 -22.72 14.78 -23.58
N ALA A 183 -23.30 15.70 -24.35
CA ALA A 183 -22.60 16.80 -25.00
C ALA A 183 -21.70 17.51 -23.97
N SER A 184 -20.39 17.34 -24.08
CA SER A 184 -19.44 18.02 -23.22
C SER A 184 -19.55 19.51 -23.49
N LYS A 185 -19.93 20.30 -22.48
CA LYS A 185 -19.50 21.70 -22.44
C LYS A 185 -18.00 21.73 -22.77
N ALA A 186 -17.57 22.72 -23.56
CA ALA A 186 -16.16 22.90 -23.87
C ALA A 186 -15.33 22.70 -22.58
N PRO A 187 -14.25 21.89 -22.62
CA PRO A 187 -13.51 21.55 -21.41
C PRO A 187 -13.06 22.85 -20.76
N ASP A 188 -13.50 23.08 -19.51
CA ASP A 188 -13.01 24.19 -18.71
C ASP A 188 -11.48 24.08 -18.70
N SER A 189 -10.77 25.19 -18.91
CA SER A 189 -9.31 25.20 -18.84
C SER A 189 -8.85 24.66 -17.47
N ALA A 190 -7.78 23.87 -17.43
CA ALA A 190 -7.25 23.29 -16.19
C ALA A 190 -7.05 24.35 -15.09
N ASP A 191 -6.60 25.56 -15.46
CA ASP A 191 -6.44 26.70 -14.56
C ASP A 191 -7.76 27.15 -13.92
N ALA A 192 -8.84 27.21 -14.70
CA ALA A 192 -10.17 27.56 -14.18
C ALA A 192 -10.68 26.52 -13.18
N VAL A 193 -10.46 25.23 -13.47
CA VAL A 193 -10.80 24.13 -12.55
C VAL A 193 -9.99 24.24 -11.26
N LEU A 194 -8.68 24.50 -11.37
CA LEU A 194 -7.80 24.70 -10.22
C LEU A 194 -8.24 25.87 -9.35
N GLN A 195 -8.49 27.04 -9.94
CA GLN A 195 -8.93 28.23 -9.20
C GLN A 195 -10.26 28.00 -8.50
N ARG A 196 -11.21 27.32 -9.17
CA ARG A 196 -12.48 26.93 -8.55
C ARG A 196 -12.27 25.97 -7.38
N PHE A 197 -11.37 25.01 -7.52
CA PHE A 197 -11.01 24.09 -6.45
C PHE A 197 -10.38 24.81 -5.26
N LEU A 198 -9.38 25.67 -5.47
CA LEU A 198 -8.74 26.44 -4.41
C LEU A 198 -9.74 27.31 -3.65
N GLY A 199 -10.63 28.00 -4.38
CA GLY A 199 -11.69 28.81 -3.79
C GLY A 199 -12.67 27.98 -2.94
N LEU A 200 -13.09 26.81 -3.43
CA LEU A 200 -13.96 25.91 -2.68
C LEU A 200 -13.24 25.33 -1.46
N TRP A 201 -12.01 24.83 -1.64
CA TRP A 201 -11.21 24.21 -0.59
C TRP A 201 -10.98 25.17 0.58
N ASN A 202 -10.52 26.40 0.30
CA ASN A 202 -10.28 27.42 1.33
C ASN A 202 -11.58 27.85 2.04
N LYS A 203 -12.73 27.84 1.35
CA LYS A 203 -14.03 28.03 2.00
C LYS A 203 -14.36 26.85 2.92
N THR A 204 -14.25 25.62 2.43
CA THR A 204 -14.54 24.39 3.19
C THR A 204 -13.64 24.28 4.42
N MET A 205 -12.35 24.62 4.33
CA MET A 205 -11.43 24.56 5.48
C MET A 205 -11.82 25.55 6.57
N ARG A 206 -12.21 26.78 6.22
CA ARG A 206 -12.69 27.78 7.19
C ARG A 206 -13.97 27.31 7.89
N GLU A 207 -14.95 26.81 7.14
CA GLU A 207 -16.20 26.29 7.71
C GLU A 207 -15.96 25.06 8.59
N ALA A 208 -15.11 24.13 8.13
CA ALA A 208 -14.74 22.94 8.89
C ALA A 208 -14.01 23.31 10.20
N ALA A 209 -13.10 24.28 10.18
CA ALA A 209 -12.40 24.73 11.38
C ALA A 209 -13.36 25.22 12.47
N LEU A 210 -14.35 26.05 12.10
CA LEU A 210 -15.38 26.54 13.03
C LEU A 210 -16.23 25.39 13.60
N LEU A 211 -16.60 24.42 12.74
CA LEU A 211 -17.37 23.25 13.17
C LEU A 211 -16.55 22.33 14.09
N LEU A 212 -15.25 22.17 13.84
CA LEU A 212 -14.35 21.40 14.70
C LEU A 212 -14.21 22.06 16.07
N THR A 213 -14.06 23.39 16.14
CA THR A 213 -14.06 24.11 17.42
C THR A 213 -15.36 23.91 18.19
N ALA A 214 -16.52 23.97 17.50
CA ALA A 214 -17.82 23.72 18.12
C ALA A 214 -17.97 22.26 18.60
N HIS A 215 -17.42 21.29 17.85
CA HIS A 215 -17.39 19.89 18.23
C HIS A 215 -16.50 19.66 19.47
N ASP A 216 -15.29 20.23 19.49
CA ASP A 216 -14.38 20.09 20.64
C ASP A 216 -14.97 20.71 21.92
N ALA A 217 -15.72 21.81 21.80
CA ALA A 217 -16.42 22.41 22.93
C ALA A 217 -17.59 21.56 23.44
N ARG A 218 -18.24 20.77 22.56
CA ARG A 218 -19.41 19.93 22.89
C ARG A 218 -19.37 18.59 22.15
N PRO A 219 -18.53 17.63 22.57
CA PRO A 219 -18.34 16.37 21.85
C PRO A 219 -19.59 15.49 21.75
N HIS A 220 -20.55 15.67 22.68
CA HIS A 220 -21.80 14.91 22.69
C HIS A 220 -22.89 15.51 21.78
N ASP A 221 -22.69 16.71 21.21
CA ASP A 221 -23.62 17.29 20.25
C ASP A 221 -23.33 16.70 18.85
N PRO A 222 -24.28 15.98 18.22
CA PRO A 222 -24.06 15.40 16.90
C PRO A 222 -24.08 16.44 15.77
N ARG A 223 -24.60 17.65 16.01
CA ARG A 223 -24.84 18.65 14.95
C ARG A 223 -23.57 19.08 14.20
N PRO A 224 -22.42 19.36 14.84
CA PRO A 224 -21.20 19.70 14.13
C PRO A 224 -20.72 18.56 13.23
N ALA A 225 -20.73 17.32 13.71
CA ALA A 225 -20.33 16.16 12.92
C ALA A 225 -21.24 15.93 11.70
N MET A 226 -22.56 16.11 11.85
CA MET A 226 -23.50 16.06 10.72
C MET A 226 -23.24 17.16 9.68
N LYS A 227 -22.92 18.38 10.12
CA LYS A 227 -22.57 19.48 9.21
C LYS A 227 -21.24 19.22 8.49
N LEU A 228 -20.25 18.67 9.18
CA LEU A 228 -19.00 18.24 8.57
C LEU A 228 -19.26 17.16 7.50
N ALA A 229 -20.13 16.19 7.76
CA ALA A 229 -20.54 15.21 6.74
C ALA A 229 -21.18 15.89 5.51
N ALA A 230 -22.05 16.87 5.70
CA ALA A 230 -22.63 17.62 4.59
C ALA A 230 -21.59 18.43 3.80
N LEU A 231 -20.58 19.02 4.47
CA LEU A 231 -19.46 19.69 3.81
C LEU A 231 -18.60 18.72 2.99
N ARG A 232 -18.38 17.51 3.52
CA ARG A 232 -17.68 16.45 2.79
C ARG A 232 -18.45 16.10 1.52
N ASP A 233 -19.75 15.86 1.64
CA ASP A 233 -20.59 15.42 0.52
C ASP A 233 -20.73 16.49 -0.57
N SER A 234 -20.58 17.78 -0.23
CA SER A 234 -20.53 18.87 -1.21
C SER A 234 -19.17 19.01 -1.90
N THR A 235 -18.07 18.62 -1.24
CA THR A 235 -16.70 18.78 -1.77
C THR A 235 -16.23 17.56 -2.56
N ILE A 236 -16.63 16.35 -2.15
CA ILE A 236 -16.24 15.07 -2.80
C ILE A 236 -16.49 15.05 -4.32
N PRO A 237 -17.64 15.50 -4.85
CA PRO A 237 -17.90 15.46 -6.29
C PRO A 237 -16.87 16.24 -7.10
N LEU A 238 -16.42 17.41 -6.62
CA LEU A 238 -15.40 18.20 -7.31
C LEU A 238 -14.03 17.50 -7.26
N CYS A 239 -13.64 16.97 -6.11
CA CYS A 239 -12.39 16.20 -5.99
C CYS A 239 -12.39 14.95 -6.90
N ARG A 240 -13.55 14.29 -7.03
CA ARG A 240 -13.72 13.14 -7.94
C ARG A 240 -13.65 13.56 -9.39
N ALA A 241 -14.34 14.63 -9.79
CA ALA A 241 -14.29 15.16 -11.15
C ALA A 241 -12.85 15.55 -11.52
N MET A 242 -12.15 16.30 -10.67
CA MET A 242 -10.74 16.64 -10.90
C MET A 242 -9.85 15.40 -11.04
N ARG A 243 -10.07 14.36 -10.23
CA ARG A 243 -9.28 13.13 -10.32
C ARG A 243 -9.49 12.38 -11.63
N VAL A 244 -10.72 12.36 -12.15
CA VAL A 244 -11.07 11.65 -13.38
C VAL A 244 -10.67 12.46 -14.62
N ASP A 245 -11.01 13.75 -14.63
CA ASP A 245 -10.88 14.61 -15.81
C ASP A 245 -9.48 15.26 -15.89
N HIS A 246 -8.82 15.47 -14.75
CA HIS A 246 -7.55 16.19 -14.64
C HIS A 246 -6.58 15.54 -13.62
N PRO A 247 -6.19 14.26 -13.79
CA PRO A 247 -5.37 13.54 -12.79
C PRO A 247 -4.03 14.22 -12.48
N GLY A 248 -3.41 14.88 -13.46
CA GLY A 248 -2.19 15.66 -13.26
C GLY A 248 -2.38 16.86 -12.32
N LEU A 249 -3.55 17.50 -12.38
CA LEU A 249 -3.85 18.68 -11.57
C LEU A 249 -3.92 18.36 -10.08
N LEU A 250 -4.40 17.16 -9.72
CA LEU A 250 -4.42 16.73 -8.33
C LEU A 250 -3.00 16.52 -7.77
N LEU A 251 -2.06 16.07 -8.61
CA LEU A 251 -0.65 15.97 -8.22
C LEU A 251 -0.04 17.35 -8.03
N ASP A 252 -0.41 18.31 -8.88
CA ASP A 252 0.04 19.70 -8.75
C ASP A 252 -0.49 20.28 -7.44
N VAL A 253 -1.79 20.12 -7.12
CA VAL A 253 -2.39 20.55 -5.85
C VAL A 253 -1.64 20.03 -4.62
N CYS A 254 -1.16 18.78 -4.64
CA CYS A 254 -0.38 18.21 -3.54
C CYS A 254 0.98 18.89 -3.32
N ARG A 255 1.48 19.66 -4.28
CA ARG A 255 2.76 20.37 -4.22
C ARG A 255 2.60 21.87 -3.97
N LEU A 256 1.36 22.37 -3.96
CA LEU A 256 1.08 23.79 -3.79
C LEU A 256 0.77 24.11 -2.33
N ASN A 257 1.22 25.27 -1.90
CA ASN A 257 0.60 25.99 -0.80
C ASN A 257 -0.73 26.57 -1.31
N LEU A 258 -1.86 26.14 -0.74
CA LEU A 258 -3.21 26.43 -1.24
C LEU A 258 -3.68 27.85 -0.92
N GLU A 259 -2.93 28.61 -0.14
CA GLU A 259 -3.15 30.05 0.07
C GLU A 259 -2.37 30.89 -0.94
N THR A 260 -1.11 30.56 -1.20
CA THR A 260 -0.24 31.34 -2.10
C THR A 260 -0.36 30.91 -3.56
N GLY A 261 -0.82 29.68 -3.81
CA GLY A 261 -0.83 29.05 -5.12
C GLY A 261 0.56 28.74 -5.67
N GLN A 262 1.60 28.80 -4.84
CA GLN A 262 2.99 28.54 -5.23
C GLN A 262 3.44 27.14 -4.79
N PRO A 263 4.33 26.49 -5.55
CA PRO A 263 4.98 25.27 -5.11
C PRO A 263 5.83 25.52 -3.87
N GLU A 264 5.50 24.88 -2.76
CA GLU A 264 6.19 25.06 -1.48
C GLU A 264 6.11 23.77 -0.66
N ASP A 265 7.24 23.34 -0.12
CA ASP A 265 7.29 22.19 0.78
C ASP A 265 6.82 22.57 2.19
N PRO A 266 6.07 21.69 2.88
CA PRO A 266 5.68 21.92 4.26
C PRO A 266 6.90 21.92 5.20
N PRO A 267 6.88 22.69 6.31
CA PRO A 267 7.93 22.65 7.32
C PRO A 267 8.19 21.22 7.84
N PRO A 268 9.42 20.87 8.25
CA PRO A 268 9.78 19.50 8.62
C PRO A 268 8.89 18.84 9.70
N ASP A 269 8.41 19.63 10.66
CA ASP A 269 7.56 19.14 11.76
C ASP A 269 6.06 19.28 11.49
N HIS A 270 5.66 19.79 10.32
CA HIS A 270 4.27 20.05 9.97
C HIS A 270 3.41 18.79 10.11
N TRP A 271 3.81 17.70 9.45
CA TRP A 271 3.06 16.45 9.48
C TRP A 271 3.05 15.77 10.86
N VAL A 272 4.08 16.02 11.68
CA VAL A 272 4.12 15.57 13.08
C VAL A 272 3.07 16.29 13.92
N ALA A 273 2.91 17.61 13.71
CA ALA A 273 1.85 18.39 14.35
C ALA A 273 0.45 17.94 13.89
N VAL A 274 0.27 17.71 12.58
CA VAL A 274 -0.98 17.17 12.02
C VAL A 274 -1.32 15.82 12.66
N ALA A 275 -0.40 14.86 12.60
CA ALA A 275 -0.55 13.52 13.16
C ALA A 275 -0.91 13.54 14.66
N SER A 276 -0.22 14.37 15.43
CA SER A 276 -0.49 14.54 16.87
C SER A 276 -1.87 15.16 17.12
N GLY A 277 -2.27 16.14 16.29
CA GLY A 277 -3.55 16.83 16.42
C GLY A 277 -4.77 15.98 16.07
N LEU A 278 -4.61 14.86 15.36
CA LEU A 278 -5.72 13.95 15.01
C LEU A 278 -6.37 13.29 16.24
N LYS A 279 -5.68 13.25 17.39
CA LYS A 279 -6.14 12.60 18.63
C LYS A 279 -6.62 11.15 18.39
N LEU A 280 -5.84 10.38 17.63
CA LEU A 280 -6.15 9.00 17.29
C LEU A 280 -6.11 8.09 18.53
N SER A 281 -7.05 7.17 18.64
CA SER A 281 -6.98 6.08 19.63
C SER A 281 -5.81 5.13 19.33
N GLU A 282 -5.34 4.38 20.33
CA GLU A 282 -4.26 3.39 20.14
C GLU A 282 -4.61 2.32 19.10
N SER A 283 -5.90 1.91 19.04
CA SER A 283 -6.38 0.99 18.01
C SER A 283 -6.29 1.61 16.61
N GLN A 284 -6.73 2.86 16.44
CA GLN A 284 -6.64 3.56 15.16
C GLN A 284 -5.19 3.80 14.73
N LYS A 285 -4.30 4.11 15.67
CA LYS A 285 -2.85 4.22 15.40
C LYS A 285 -2.31 2.89 14.87
N ALA A 286 -2.62 1.77 15.52
CA ALA A 286 -2.20 0.44 15.07
C ALA A 286 -2.73 0.11 13.66
N GLU A 287 -3.98 0.48 13.34
CA GLU A 287 -4.54 0.32 12.00
C GLU A 287 -3.86 1.22 10.96
N CYS A 288 -3.54 2.48 11.31
CA CYS A 288 -2.78 3.39 10.44
C CYS A 288 -1.38 2.85 10.12
N LEU A 289 -0.66 2.35 11.12
CA LEU A 289 0.66 1.74 10.95
C LEU A 289 0.57 0.45 10.12
N GLY A 290 -0.48 -0.35 10.31
CA GLY A 290 -0.76 -1.52 9.46
C GLY A 290 -0.98 -1.14 8.00
N ALA A 291 -1.73 -0.06 7.74
CA ALA A 291 -1.96 0.44 6.38
C ALA A 291 -0.66 0.95 5.73
N LEU A 292 0.20 1.64 6.48
CA LEU A 292 1.51 2.09 5.99
C LEU A 292 2.43 0.90 5.64
N ARG A 293 2.44 -0.15 6.46
CA ARG A 293 3.19 -1.38 6.17
C ARG A 293 2.69 -2.03 4.88
N LEU A 294 1.37 -2.19 4.74
CA LEU A 294 0.77 -2.74 3.53
C LEU A 294 1.11 -1.92 2.27
N TYR A 295 1.09 -0.59 2.38
CA TYR A 295 1.53 0.29 1.30
C TYR A 295 2.96 -0.03 0.88
N ARG A 296 3.89 -0.04 1.85
CA ARG A 296 5.31 -0.34 1.62
C ARG A 296 5.50 -1.73 1.01
N GLU A 297 4.80 -2.76 1.50
CA GLU A 297 4.85 -4.11 0.96
C GLU A 297 4.45 -4.15 -0.53
N ARG A 298 3.41 -3.41 -0.92
CA ARG A 298 2.92 -3.38 -2.30
C ARG A 298 3.78 -2.54 -3.24
N VAL A 299 4.36 -1.46 -2.73
CA VAL A 299 5.12 -0.49 -3.53
C VAL A 299 6.61 -0.83 -3.61
N CYS A 300 7.15 -1.58 -2.65
CA CYS A 300 8.57 -1.95 -2.63
C CYS A 300 9.06 -2.63 -3.94
N PRO A 301 8.36 -3.61 -4.52
CA PRO A 301 8.77 -4.21 -5.80
C PRO A 301 8.84 -3.19 -6.94
N ALA A 302 7.85 -2.31 -7.04
CA ALA A 302 7.79 -1.27 -8.07
C ALA A 302 8.91 -0.23 -7.90
N LEU A 303 9.28 0.13 -6.67
CA LEU A 303 10.40 1.02 -6.40
C LEU A 303 11.76 0.35 -6.70
N GLN A 304 11.89 -0.94 -6.41
CA GLN A 304 13.10 -1.69 -6.73
C GLN A 304 13.29 -1.80 -8.26
N GLU A 305 12.21 -2.09 -9.00
CA GLU A 305 12.24 -2.11 -10.46
C GLU A 305 12.51 -0.71 -11.02
N ARG A 306 11.93 0.36 -10.47
CA ARG A 306 12.24 1.74 -10.90
C ARG A 306 13.74 2.06 -10.77
N LYS A 307 14.38 1.60 -9.68
CA LYS A 307 15.83 1.76 -9.49
C LYS A 307 16.63 0.94 -10.52
N SER A 308 16.25 -0.30 -10.80
CA SER A 308 16.95 -1.12 -11.80
C SER A 308 16.81 -0.53 -13.21
N LEU A 309 15.61 -0.08 -13.58
CA LEU A 309 15.35 0.60 -14.85
C LEU A 309 16.16 1.89 -14.99
N ALA A 310 16.26 2.70 -13.93
CA ALA A 310 17.08 3.91 -13.93
C ALA A 310 18.58 3.59 -14.14
N HIS A 311 19.08 2.51 -13.56
CA HIS A 311 20.45 2.05 -13.80
C HIS A 311 20.65 1.54 -15.24
N GLN A 312 19.70 0.77 -15.78
CA GLN A 312 19.74 0.30 -17.16
C GLN A 312 19.75 1.47 -18.16
N MET A 313 18.89 2.48 -17.95
CA MET A 313 18.89 3.70 -18.78
C MET A 313 20.22 4.46 -18.68
N SER A 314 20.77 4.58 -17.47
CA SER A 314 22.06 5.26 -17.26
C SER A 314 23.21 4.53 -17.96
N ALA A 315 23.21 3.19 -17.94
CA ALA A 315 24.20 2.37 -18.64
C ALA A 315 24.07 2.51 -20.17
N ALA A 316 22.86 2.39 -20.72
CA ALA A 316 22.61 2.50 -22.15
C ALA A 316 22.99 3.88 -22.71
N LEU A 317 22.70 4.96 -21.97
CA LEU A 317 23.10 6.32 -22.33
C LEU A 317 24.62 6.53 -22.19
N GLY A 318 25.24 5.92 -21.18
CA GLY A 318 26.69 5.96 -20.97
C GLY A 318 27.46 5.28 -22.11
N GLU A 319 27.02 4.11 -22.57
CA GLU A 319 27.61 3.38 -23.70
C GLU A 319 27.51 4.16 -25.02
N GLN A 320 26.37 4.82 -25.27
CA GLN A 320 26.22 5.70 -26.43
C GLN A 320 27.18 6.89 -26.40
N SER A 321 27.34 7.51 -25.23
CA SER A 321 28.29 8.62 -25.06
C SER A 321 29.75 8.16 -25.24
N ALA A 322 30.08 6.94 -24.80
CA ALA A 322 31.41 6.35 -24.90
C ALA A 322 31.74 5.78 -26.29
N ALA A 323 30.74 5.56 -27.16
CA ALA A 323 30.92 5.11 -28.53
C ALA A 323 31.15 6.24 -29.55
N ALA A 324 31.05 7.52 -29.13
CA ALA A 324 31.35 8.70 -29.94
C ALA A 324 32.80 9.29 -29.89
N PRO A 325 33.87 8.63 -29.40
CA PRO A 325 35.20 9.23 -29.32
C PRO A 325 36.00 8.93 -30.59
N GLY A 326 35.81 9.72 -31.65
CA GLY A 326 36.60 9.51 -32.86
C GLY A 326 36.72 10.65 -33.84
N LEU A 327 35.74 11.55 -33.95
CA LEU A 327 35.69 12.47 -35.10
C LEU A 327 36.25 13.88 -34.84
N LEU A 328 36.72 14.20 -33.63
CA LEU A 328 37.27 15.54 -33.33
C LEU A 328 38.71 15.55 -32.78
N ARG A 329 39.48 14.47 -32.92
CA ARG A 329 40.94 14.57 -32.80
C ARG A 329 41.53 15.03 -34.13
N GLY A 330 41.09 16.21 -34.56
CA GLY A 330 41.75 16.99 -35.61
C GLY A 330 43.15 17.33 -35.12
N GLY A 331 44.14 16.71 -35.75
CA GLY A 331 45.51 17.17 -35.64
C GLY A 331 45.62 18.62 -36.14
N PRO A 332 46.37 19.48 -35.47
CA PRO A 332 46.67 20.81 -35.98
C PRO A 332 47.63 20.66 -37.16
N GLY A 333 47.13 20.68 -38.39
CA GLY A 333 47.97 20.87 -39.56
C GLY A 333 47.54 20.11 -40.81
N ALA A 334 46.65 20.70 -41.60
CA ALA A 334 46.71 20.64 -43.07
C ALA A 334 45.67 21.62 -43.63
N SER A 335 46.11 22.85 -43.82
CA SER A 335 45.50 23.81 -44.72
C SER A 335 45.46 23.26 -46.15
N GLY A 336 44.28 23.24 -46.77
CA GLY A 336 44.13 23.18 -48.23
C GLY A 336 43.28 22.03 -48.74
N GLY A 337 42.01 22.33 -49.07
CA GLY A 337 41.13 21.37 -49.74
C GLY A 337 39.69 21.84 -49.77
N ALA A 338 39.40 22.85 -50.60
CA ALA A 338 38.04 23.23 -50.93
C ALA A 338 37.41 22.16 -51.84
N GLY A 339 36.16 21.77 -51.54
CA GLY A 339 35.30 21.02 -52.45
C GLY A 339 34.95 19.62 -51.96
N GLY A 340 33.86 19.50 -51.20
CA GLY A 340 33.35 18.21 -50.75
C GLY A 340 32.05 18.34 -49.99
N ALA A 341 31.00 18.83 -50.65
CA ALA A 341 29.63 18.73 -50.16
C ALA A 341 29.22 17.25 -50.24
N GLY A 342 29.46 16.49 -49.16
CA GLY A 342 29.08 15.08 -49.05
C GLY A 342 28.55 14.82 -47.65
N GLY A 343 27.24 14.60 -47.57
CA GLY A 343 26.42 14.60 -46.36
C GLY A 343 27.08 13.98 -45.13
N ALA A 344 27.20 14.80 -44.08
CA ALA A 344 27.27 14.33 -42.71
C ALA A 344 25.96 13.58 -42.43
N GLY A 345 25.98 12.27 -42.66
CA GLY A 345 24.88 11.38 -42.31
C GLY A 345 24.66 11.48 -40.82
N SER A 346 23.57 12.16 -40.43
CA SER A 346 23.06 12.16 -39.08
C SER A 346 22.85 10.70 -38.67
N ALA A 347 23.78 10.15 -37.89
CA ALA A 347 23.63 8.85 -37.27
C ALA A 347 22.47 8.98 -36.27
N GLY A 348 21.25 8.74 -36.75
CA GLY A 348 20.07 8.72 -35.91
C GLY A 348 20.24 7.70 -34.78
N PRO A 349 19.50 7.86 -33.68
CA PRO A 349 19.50 6.88 -32.60
C PRO A 349 19.25 5.48 -33.17
N ARG A 350 20.08 4.52 -32.77
CA ARG A 350 19.92 3.13 -33.21
C ARG A 350 18.50 2.67 -32.86
N PRO A 351 17.77 2.03 -33.78
CA PRO A 351 16.37 1.62 -33.55
C PRO A 351 16.22 0.75 -32.30
N ASP A 352 17.25 -0.03 -31.95
CA ASP A 352 17.29 -0.87 -30.75
C ASP A 352 17.15 -0.05 -29.45
N VAL A 353 17.81 1.11 -29.38
CA VAL A 353 17.76 2.02 -28.21
C VAL A 353 16.37 2.59 -28.02
N VAL A 354 15.68 2.91 -29.12
CA VAL A 354 14.33 3.45 -29.07
C VAL A 354 13.34 2.39 -28.57
N LEU A 355 13.51 1.13 -28.98
CA LEU A 355 12.70 0.02 -28.50
C LEU A 355 12.93 -0.26 -27.00
N GLU A 356 14.19 -0.27 -26.55
CA GLU A 356 14.52 -0.39 -25.12
C GLU A 356 13.92 0.75 -24.30
N LEU A 357 14.03 2.00 -24.78
CA LEU A 357 13.46 3.15 -24.09
C LEU A 357 11.94 3.05 -23.95
N ASN A 358 11.24 2.58 -24.99
CA ASN A 358 9.79 2.34 -24.93
C ASN A 358 9.42 1.26 -23.90
N GLN A 359 10.17 0.15 -23.85
CA GLN A 359 9.96 -0.90 -22.85
C GLN A 359 10.19 -0.41 -21.42
N VAL A 360 11.21 0.43 -21.21
CA VAL A 360 11.46 1.05 -19.92
C VAL A 360 10.32 2.01 -19.56
N ALA A 361 9.85 2.83 -20.51
CA ALA A 361 8.73 3.73 -20.30
C ALA A 361 7.44 2.98 -19.89
N ASP A 362 7.12 1.89 -20.58
CA ASP A 362 5.97 1.04 -20.24
C ASP A 362 6.09 0.42 -18.84
N SER A 363 7.30 0.00 -18.46
CA SER A 363 7.59 -0.55 -17.13
C SER A 363 7.48 0.52 -16.04
N LEU A 364 7.99 1.73 -16.28
CA LEU A 364 7.82 2.87 -15.38
C LEU A 364 6.34 3.24 -15.23
N HIS A 365 5.55 3.23 -16.31
CA HIS A 365 4.13 3.50 -16.28
C HIS A 365 3.36 2.47 -15.42
N ARG A 366 3.68 1.17 -15.58
CA ARG A 366 3.13 0.10 -14.73
C ARG A 366 3.47 0.32 -13.26
N ASN A 367 4.70 0.73 -12.96
CA ASN A 367 5.14 1.00 -11.59
C ASN A 367 4.44 2.20 -10.95
N VAL A 368 4.27 3.30 -11.68
CA VAL A 368 3.49 4.46 -11.22
C VAL A 368 2.02 4.09 -10.99
N THR A 369 1.45 3.27 -11.88
CA THR A 369 0.07 2.80 -11.74
C THR A 369 -0.11 1.92 -10.50
N ALA A 370 0.83 0.99 -10.25
CA ALA A 370 0.80 0.14 -9.06
C ALA A 370 0.93 0.94 -7.76
N GLU A 371 1.81 1.97 -7.74
CA GLU A 371 1.96 2.89 -6.62
C GLU A 371 0.67 3.68 -6.35
N GLY A 372 0.07 4.25 -7.40
CA GLY A 372 -1.20 4.96 -7.31
C GLY A 372 -2.33 4.08 -6.78
N GLN A 373 -2.45 2.84 -7.27
CA GLN A 373 -3.44 1.88 -6.77
C GLN A 373 -3.23 1.50 -5.30
N ALA A 374 -1.97 1.29 -4.88
CA ALA A 374 -1.65 1.01 -3.48
C ALA A 374 -2.03 2.20 -2.59
N LEU A 375 -1.75 3.43 -3.02
CA LEU A 375 -2.12 4.64 -2.30
C LEU A 375 -3.64 4.82 -2.19
N GLU A 376 -4.40 4.58 -3.26
CA GLU A 376 -5.87 4.68 -3.21
C GLU A 376 -6.47 3.64 -2.26
N VAL A 377 -5.95 2.41 -2.22
CA VAL A 377 -6.38 1.39 -1.23
C VAL A 377 -6.17 1.87 0.20
N VAL A 378 -5.04 2.53 0.48
CA VAL A 378 -4.77 3.10 1.81
C VAL A 378 -5.74 4.23 2.12
N LYS A 379 -5.95 5.17 1.19
CA LYS A 379 -6.91 6.28 1.36
C LYS A 379 -8.31 5.76 1.64
N ASP A 380 -8.78 4.79 0.86
CA ASP A 380 -10.10 4.18 1.02
C ASP A 380 -10.23 3.48 2.37
N PHE A 381 -9.21 2.73 2.80
CA PHE A 381 -9.18 2.08 4.10
C PHE A 381 -9.27 3.11 5.24
N LEU A 382 -8.49 4.19 5.17
CA LEU A 382 -8.50 5.23 6.18
C LEU A 382 -9.84 5.98 6.21
N SER A 383 -10.38 6.37 5.05
CA SER A 383 -11.60 7.18 4.99
C SER A 383 -12.88 6.41 5.32
N ASN A 384 -12.90 5.10 5.07
CA ASN A 384 -14.09 4.28 5.30
C ASN A 384 -14.00 3.40 6.56
N GLY A 385 -12.79 3.14 7.07
CA GLY A 385 -12.56 2.17 8.13
C GLY A 385 -11.93 2.73 9.40
N VAL A 386 -11.03 3.70 9.29
CA VAL A 386 -10.21 4.17 10.44
C VAL A 386 -10.66 5.53 10.95
N PHE A 387 -10.78 6.52 10.06
CA PHE A 387 -11.11 7.89 10.42
C PHE A 387 -12.62 8.11 10.37
N ASP A 388 -13.16 8.70 11.43
CA ASP A 388 -14.49 9.26 11.38
C ASP A 388 -14.51 10.59 10.59
N VAL A 389 -15.71 11.14 10.38
CA VAL A 389 -15.87 12.39 9.61
C VAL A 389 -15.18 13.59 10.27
N VAL A 390 -15.11 13.60 11.60
CA VAL A 390 -14.48 14.68 12.38
C VAL A 390 -12.97 14.61 12.20
N GLN A 391 -12.38 13.43 12.29
CA GLN A 391 -10.97 13.16 12.09
C GLN A 391 -10.53 13.44 10.65
N MET A 392 -11.34 13.08 9.65
CA MET A 392 -11.06 13.42 8.25
C MET A 392 -10.97 14.94 8.04
N HIS A 393 -11.96 15.70 8.51
CA HIS A 393 -11.91 17.16 8.40
C HIS A 393 -10.83 17.79 9.25
N ARG A 394 -10.55 17.22 10.43
CA ARG A 394 -9.43 17.67 11.27
C ARG A 394 -8.10 17.49 10.58
N CYS A 395 -7.88 16.37 9.89
CA CYS A 395 -6.71 16.16 9.05
C CYS A 395 -6.59 17.27 8.01
N SER A 396 -7.67 17.57 7.29
CA SER A 396 -7.68 18.63 6.27
C SER A 396 -7.39 20.01 6.84
N VAL A 397 -8.02 20.38 7.96
CA VAL A 397 -7.84 21.68 8.60
C VAL A 397 -6.44 21.84 9.18
N LEU A 398 -5.89 20.80 9.82
CA LEU A 398 -4.53 20.85 10.36
C LEU A 398 -3.45 20.85 9.27
N SER A 399 -3.74 20.25 8.12
CA SER A 399 -2.80 20.21 6.98
C SER A 399 -2.69 21.55 6.26
N HIS A 400 -3.72 22.40 6.37
CA HIS A 400 -3.77 23.71 5.72
C HIS A 400 -2.59 24.60 6.16
N PRO A 401 -1.90 25.31 5.24
CA PRO A 401 -2.28 25.56 3.85
C PRO A 401 -1.97 24.46 2.83
N TRP A 402 -1.40 23.32 3.20
CA TRP A 402 -1.09 22.24 2.27
C TRP A 402 -2.26 21.25 2.09
N PHE A 403 -2.30 20.59 0.92
CA PHE A 403 -3.24 19.51 0.72
C PHE A 403 -2.86 18.28 1.57
N PRO A 404 -3.81 17.55 2.18
CA PRO A 404 -3.47 16.43 3.07
C PRO A 404 -2.70 15.31 2.35
N ASP A 405 -1.46 15.08 2.78
CA ASP A 405 -0.65 13.95 2.34
C ASP A 405 -0.74 12.80 3.34
N VAL A 406 -1.53 11.80 2.96
CA VAL A 406 -1.76 10.60 3.76
C VAL A 406 -0.46 9.88 4.11
N LEU A 407 0.49 9.77 3.17
CA LEU A 407 1.73 9.03 3.44
C LEU A 407 2.62 9.77 4.43
N SER A 408 2.70 11.10 4.29
CA SER A 408 3.44 11.94 5.23
C SER A 408 2.84 11.91 6.64
N VAL A 409 1.51 11.94 6.76
CA VAL A 409 0.82 11.79 8.06
C VAL A 409 1.09 10.41 8.69
N LEU A 410 1.01 9.35 7.90
CA LEU A 410 1.28 7.98 8.39
C LEU A 410 2.75 7.80 8.80
N ALA A 411 3.69 8.35 8.03
CA ALA A 411 5.11 8.32 8.37
C ALA A 411 5.41 9.10 9.66
N ALA A 412 4.77 10.27 9.84
CA ALA A 412 4.87 11.04 11.07
C ALA A 412 4.32 10.29 12.29
N LEU A 413 3.20 9.56 12.13
CA LEU A 413 2.66 8.68 13.18
C LEU A 413 3.64 7.57 13.59
N GLU A 414 4.30 6.94 12.62
CA GLU A 414 5.34 5.92 12.89
C GLU A 414 6.54 6.51 13.64
N GLY A 415 6.96 7.72 13.27
CA GLY A 415 8.01 8.46 13.97
C GLY A 415 7.66 8.72 15.43
N LEU A 416 6.43 9.19 15.71
CA LEU A 416 5.94 9.45 17.07
C LEU A 416 5.91 8.17 17.93
N GLU A 417 5.47 7.05 17.37
CA GLU A 417 5.42 5.77 18.09
C GLU A 417 6.83 5.23 18.39
N THR A 418 7.76 5.42 17.46
CA THR A 418 9.17 5.07 17.66
C THR A 418 9.82 5.91 18.76
N GLN A 419 9.49 7.20 18.84
CA GLN A 419 9.99 8.07 19.93
C GLN A 419 9.40 7.68 21.28
N ARG A 420 8.10 7.36 21.33
CA ARG A 420 7.42 6.91 22.54
C ARG A 420 8.01 5.62 23.10
N THR A 421 8.25 4.63 22.23
CA THR A 421 8.84 3.34 22.64
C THR A 421 10.28 3.51 23.14
N LYS A 422 11.08 4.36 22.50
CA LYS A 422 12.42 4.72 23.00
C LYS A 422 12.37 5.38 24.37
N ALA A 423 11.46 6.34 24.58
CA ALA A 423 11.31 7.02 25.86
C ALA A 423 10.82 6.10 26.99
N ALA A 424 10.04 5.06 26.68
CA ALA A 424 9.60 4.07 27.66
C ALA A 424 10.69 3.03 28.04
N SER A 425 11.73 2.90 27.21
CA SER A 425 12.86 1.98 27.44
C SER A 425 14.05 2.62 28.16
N ALA A 426 14.07 3.95 28.24
CA ALA A 426 15.06 4.73 28.98
C ALA A 426 14.57 4.97 30.42
#